data_AF-H9FB98-F1
#
_entry.id   AF-H9FB98-F1
#
_cell.length_a   1.000
_cell.length_b   1.000
_cell.length_c   1.000
_cell.angle_alpha   90.00
_cell.angle_beta   90.00
_cell.angle_gamma   90.00
#
_symmetry.space_group_name_H-M   'P 1'
#
loop_
_entity.id
_entity.type
_entity.pdbx_description
1 polymer ?
#
loop_
_entity_poly.entity_id
_entity_poly.type
_entity_poly.pdbx_seq_one_letter_code
_entity_poly.pdbx_strand_id
1 'polypeptide(L)'
;FNLPYPLILRPQRGVDLIISFDFSARPSDSSPPFKELLLAEKWAKMNKLPFPKIDPYVFDREGLKECYVFKPKNPDMEQDCPTIIHFVLANINFRKYKAPGVPRETEEEKEIADFDIFDDPESPFSTFNFQYPNQAFKRLHDLMHFNTLNNIDVIKEAMVESIEYRRQNPSRCSVSLSNVEARKFFNKEFLSKPKA
;
A
#
# COMPACT_ATOMS: atom_id res chain seq x y z
N PHE A 1 -1.00 -6.29 11.99
CA PHE A 1 -1.09 -5.16 11.05
C PHE A 1 -1.92 -5.57 9.85
N ASN A 2 -2.59 -4.64 9.19
CA ASN A 2 -3.64 -4.92 8.21
C ASN A 2 -3.16 -5.05 6.75
N LEU A 3 -1.86 -4.83 6.49
CA LEU A 3 -1.28 -4.85 5.15
C LEU A 3 -0.52 -6.16 4.90
N PRO A 4 -0.81 -6.94 3.84
CA PRO A 4 -0.29 -8.29 3.64
C PRO A 4 1.17 -8.34 3.11
N TYR A 5 2.04 -7.44 3.58
CA TYR A 5 3.46 -7.36 3.20
C TYR A 5 4.25 -8.67 3.36
N PRO A 6 4.03 -9.53 4.37
CA PRO A 6 4.72 -10.82 4.48
C PRO A 6 4.56 -11.73 3.26
N LEU A 7 3.46 -11.60 2.53
CA LEU A 7 3.26 -12.37 1.30
C LEU A 7 4.20 -11.87 0.20
N ILE A 8 4.26 -10.57 -0.03
CA ILE A 8 4.97 -10.01 -1.20
C ILE A 8 6.46 -9.77 -0.95
N LEU A 9 6.88 -9.51 0.28
CA LEU A 9 8.29 -9.28 0.65
C LEU A 9 9.13 -10.56 0.75
N ARG A 10 8.58 -11.70 0.34
CA ARG A 10 9.35 -12.95 0.26
C ARG A 10 10.47 -12.76 -0.78
N PRO A 11 11.76 -12.91 -0.42
CA PRO A 11 12.87 -12.61 -1.35
C PRO A 11 12.82 -13.38 -2.68
N GLN A 12 12.25 -14.59 -2.68
CA GLN A 12 12.10 -15.40 -3.88
C GLN A 12 11.09 -14.84 -4.90
N ARG A 13 10.28 -13.84 -4.52
CA ARG A 13 9.34 -13.17 -5.41
C ARG A 13 9.95 -11.97 -6.13
N GLY A 14 11.01 -11.36 -5.59
CA GLY A 14 11.72 -10.24 -6.22
C GLY A 14 10.79 -9.12 -6.68
N VAL A 15 9.88 -8.67 -5.80
CA VAL A 15 8.91 -7.61 -6.14
C VAL A 15 9.60 -6.25 -6.03
N ASP A 16 9.68 -5.52 -7.14
CA ASP A 16 10.33 -4.20 -7.20
C ASP A 16 9.35 -3.04 -6.94
N LEU A 17 8.07 -3.21 -7.29
CA LEU A 17 7.01 -2.20 -7.14
C LEU A 17 5.81 -2.81 -6.44
N ILE A 18 5.38 -2.18 -5.35
CA ILE A 18 4.21 -2.58 -4.56
C ILE A 18 3.19 -1.45 -4.63
N ILE A 19 2.01 -1.76 -5.18
CA ILE A 19 0.86 -0.84 -5.17
C ILE A 19 -0.09 -1.32 -4.06
N SER A 20 0.02 -0.69 -2.90
CA SER A 20 -0.72 -1.01 -1.68
C SER A 20 -1.98 -0.17 -1.58
N PHE A 21 -3.08 -0.79 -1.16
CA PHE A 21 -4.34 -0.11 -0.84
C PHE A 21 -4.67 -0.37 0.63
N ASP A 22 -4.80 0.69 1.43
CA ASP A 22 -5.11 0.60 2.86
C ASP A 22 -6.54 1.07 3.16
N PHE A 23 -7.33 0.15 3.72
CA PHE A 23 -8.71 0.35 4.14
C PHE A 23 -8.87 0.27 5.67
N SER A 24 -7.77 0.37 6.40
CA SER A 24 -7.77 0.32 7.86
C SER A 24 -8.60 1.46 8.45
N ALA A 25 -9.42 1.13 9.43
CA ALA A 25 -10.16 2.14 10.18
C ALA A 25 -9.19 3.13 10.84
N ARG A 26 -9.52 4.42 10.74
CA ARG A 26 -8.79 5.49 11.42
C ARG A 26 -9.69 6.15 12.47
N PRO A 27 -9.12 6.79 13.51
CA PRO A 27 -9.91 7.53 14.48
C PRO A 27 -10.73 8.68 13.87
N SER A 28 -10.27 9.23 12.75
CA SER A 28 -10.93 10.31 12.00
C SER A 28 -10.43 10.31 10.55
N ASP A 29 -11.20 10.92 9.64
CA ASP A 29 -10.80 11.13 8.23
C ASP A 29 -9.49 11.91 8.13
N SER A 30 -9.26 12.84 9.07
CA SER A 30 -8.06 13.68 9.16
C SER A 30 -6.88 13.02 9.90
N SER A 31 -7.02 11.79 10.40
CA SER A 31 -5.94 11.11 11.11
C SER A 31 -4.84 10.62 10.15
N PRO A 32 -3.55 10.62 10.58
CA PRO A 32 -2.45 10.11 9.77
C PRO A 32 -2.65 8.64 9.35
N PRO A 33 -2.59 8.29 8.06
CA PRO A 33 -2.95 6.97 7.58
C PRO A 33 -1.80 5.95 7.60
N PHE A 34 -0.74 6.16 8.39
CA PHE A 34 0.49 5.37 8.31
C PHE A 34 0.67 4.31 9.39
N LYS A 35 -0.28 4.15 10.32
CA LYS A 35 -0.16 3.22 11.45
C LYS A 35 0.18 1.79 11.01
N GLU A 36 -0.58 1.24 10.07
CA GLU A 36 -0.39 -0.13 9.61
C GLU A 36 0.86 -0.27 8.73
N LEU A 37 1.20 0.77 7.97
CA LEU A 37 2.42 0.83 7.16
C LEU A 37 3.68 0.85 8.03
N LEU A 38 3.69 1.62 9.12
CA LEU A 38 4.79 1.65 10.10
C LEU A 38 4.93 0.31 10.85
N LEU A 39 3.83 -0.37 11.15
CA LEU A 39 3.89 -1.73 11.69
C LEU A 39 4.47 -2.74 10.69
N ALA A 40 4.16 -2.59 9.40
CA ALA A 40 4.75 -3.39 8.33
C ALA A 40 6.25 -3.11 8.15
N GLU A 41 6.68 -1.84 8.18
CA GLU A 41 8.10 -1.45 8.17
C GLU A 41 8.84 -2.08 9.36
N LYS A 42 8.27 -1.96 10.57
CA LYS A 42 8.83 -2.59 11.78
C LYS A 42 8.95 -4.11 11.63
N TRP A 43 7.93 -4.75 11.08
CA TRP A 43 7.95 -6.20 10.81
C TRP A 43 9.04 -6.57 9.80
N ALA A 44 9.17 -5.85 8.68
CA ALA A 44 10.20 -6.10 7.68
C ALA A 44 11.60 -5.96 8.28
N LYS A 45 11.83 -4.90 9.08
CA LYS A 45 13.09 -4.68 9.81
C LYS A 45 13.42 -5.82 10.77
N MET A 46 12.44 -6.31 11.54
CA MET A 46 12.63 -7.46 12.44
C MET A 46 13.00 -8.74 11.68
N ASN A 47 12.49 -8.91 10.46
CA ASN A 47 12.74 -10.09 9.61
C ASN A 47 13.94 -9.90 8.66
N LYS A 48 14.67 -8.78 8.76
CA LYS A 48 15.80 -8.43 7.89
C LYS A 48 15.41 -8.43 6.40
N LEU A 49 14.19 -7.97 6.10
CA LEU A 49 13.69 -7.83 4.74
C LEU A 49 13.82 -6.37 4.28
N PRO A 50 14.17 -6.13 3.01
CA PRO A 50 14.18 -4.79 2.43
C PRO A 50 12.80 -4.13 2.51
N PHE A 51 12.78 -2.85 2.91
CA PHE A 51 11.57 -2.03 2.99
C PHE A 51 11.97 -0.55 2.92
N PRO A 52 11.30 0.27 2.10
CA PRO A 52 11.66 1.68 1.97
C PRO A 52 11.34 2.41 3.28
N LYS A 53 12.25 3.30 3.70
CA LYS A 53 12.07 4.04 4.95
C LYS A 53 10.83 4.93 4.88
N ILE A 54 9.92 4.77 5.83
CA ILE A 54 8.75 5.63 5.97
C ILE A 54 9.15 6.85 6.79
N ASP A 55 9.07 8.04 6.18
CA ASP A 55 9.38 9.28 6.89
C ASP A 55 8.25 9.62 7.88
N PRO A 56 8.53 9.72 9.19
CA PRO A 56 7.50 10.02 10.18
C PRO A 56 6.84 11.39 9.98
N TYR A 57 7.51 12.32 9.27
CA TYR A 57 7.01 13.68 9.02
C TYR A 57 6.32 13.82 7.66
N VAL A 58 6.11 12.72 6.91
CA VAL A 58 5.46 12.79 5.59
C VAL A 58 4.06 13.40 5.70
N PHE A 59 3.31 13.05 6.75
CA PHE A 59 1.98 13.60 6.99
C PHE A 59 2.01 15.10 7.28
N ASP A 60 2.94 15.54 8.14
CA ASP A 60 3.05 16.95 8.55
C ASP A 60 3.42 17.86 7.37
N ARG A 61 4.22 17.35 6.42
CA ARG A 61 4.63 18.09 5.23
C ARG A 61 3.63 18.06 4.09
N GLU A 62 2.99 16.92 3.85
CA GLU A 62 2.15 16.71 2.68
C GLU A 62 0.65 16.78 2.96
N GLY A 63 0.25 16.71 4.22
CA GLY A 63 -1.14 16.56 4.64
C GLY A 63 -1.72 15.21 4.21
N LEU A 64 -3.05 15.13 4.25
CA LEU A 64 -3.79 13.97 3.76
C LEU A 64 -3.85 13.98 2.21
N LYS A 65 -3.46 12.87 1.59
CA LYS A 65 -3.48 12.64 0.14
C LYS A 65 -4.18 11.34 -0.20
N GLU A 66 -4.55 11.16 -1.47
CA GLU A 66 -5.17 9.93 -1.99
C GLU A 66 -4.15 8.77 -2.07
N CYS A 67 -2.88 9.08 -2.35
CA CYS A 67 -1.77 8.13 -2.26
C CYS A 67 -0.43 8.82 -1.98
N TYR A 68 0.54 8.05 -1.48
CA TYR A 68 1.91 8.48 -1.21
C TYR A 68 2.90 7.51 -1.88
N VAL A 69 4.08 8.00 -2.23
CA VAL A 69 5.14 7.18 -2.85
C VAL A 69 6.35 7.13 -1.92
N PHE A 70 6.79 5.92 -1.59
CA PHE A 70 7.98 5.67 -0.77
C PHE A 70 9.01 4.92 -1.60
N LYS A 71 10.13 5.59 -1.88
CA LYS A 71 11.26 5.05 -2.65
C LYS A 71 12.42 4.66 -1.71
N PRO A 72 13.26 3.68 -2.09
CA PRO A 72 14.53 3.44 -1.39
C PRO A 72 15.40 4.69 -1.42
N LYS A 73 16.15 4.96 -0.33
CA LYS A 73 16.94 6.20 -0.22
C LYS A 73 18.20 6.13 -1.06
N ASN A 74 18.89 4.99 -0.99
CA ASN A 74 20.11 4.74 -1.74
C ASN A 74 19.95 3.43 -2.52
N PRO A 75 19.51 3.46 -3.79
CA PRO A 75 19.27 2.26 -4.59
C PRO A 75 20.49 1.33 -4.68
N ASP A 76 21.70 1.89 -4.66
CA ASP A 76 22.95 1.11 -4.72
C ASP A 76 23.24 0.32 -3.43
N MET A 77 22.78 0.82 -2.27
CA MET A 77 22.96 0.18 -0.96
C MET A 77 21.76 -0.67 -0.56
N GLU A 78 20.56 -0.26 -0.99
CA GLU A 78 19.28 -0.90 -0.73
C GLU A 78 18.84 -1.73 -1.93
N GLN A 79 19.75 -2.57 -2.43
CA GLN A 79 19.45 -3.52 -3.50
C GLN A 79 18.24 -4.38 -3.11
N ASP A 80 17.35 -4.60 -4.08
CA ASP A 80 16.10 -5.37 -3.94
C ASP A 80 15.06 -4.76 -2.97
N CYS A 81 15.21 -3.49 -2.60
CA CYS A 81 14.22 -2.75 -1.82
C CYS A 81 13.10 -2.22 -2.72
N PRO A 82 11.82 -2.57 -2.46
CA PRO A 82 10.73 -2.17 -3.34
C PRO A 82 10.40 -0.69 -3.20
N THR A 83 9.94 -0.09 -4.29
CA THR A 83 9.15 1.16 -4.23
C THR A 83 7.72 0.81 -3.82
N ILE A 84 7.14 1.59 -2.91
CA ILE A 84 5.76 1.43 -2.44
C ILE A 84 4.93 2.64 -2.86
N ILE A 85 3.86 2.41 -3.62
CA ILE A 85 2.75 3.35 -3.75
C ILE A 85 1.70 2.94 -2.73
N HIS A 86 1.35 3.83 -1.82
CA HIS A 86 0.42 3.58 -0.72
C HIS A 86 -0.83 4.43 -0.88
N PHE A 87 -1.88 3.83 -1.45
CA PHE A 87 -3.22 4.38 -1.49
C PHE A 87 -3.89 4.26 -0.13
N VAL A 88 -4.59 5.33 0.26
CA VAL A 88 -5.30 5.40 1.54
C VAL A 88 -6.76 5.71 1.28
N LEU A 89 -7.64 5.16 2.13
CA LEU A 89 -9.06 5.48 2.07
C LEU A 89 -9.29 6.92 2.57
N ALA A 90 -9.55 7.84 1.64
CA ALA A 90 -9.80 9.26 1.93
C ALA A 90 -10.66 9.90 0.82
N ASN A 91 -11.72 10.62 1.20
CA ASN A 91 -12.59 11.35 0.29
C ASN A 91 -12.12 12.81 0.12
N ILE A 92 -11.19 13.03 -0.82
CA ILE A 92 -10.54 14.32 -1.05
C ILE A 92 -11.04 14.98 -2.35
N ASN A 93 -10.46 14.65 -3.52
CA ASN A 93 -10.88 15.27 -4.77
C ASN A 93 -12.21 14.70 -5.27
N PHE A 94 -12.56 13.48 -4.89
CA PHE A 94 -13.82 12.85 -5.27
C PHE A 94 -15.07 13.67 -4.89
N ARG A 95 -15.00 14.47 -3.81
CA ARG A 95 -16.04 15.44 -3.44
C ARG A 95 -16.33 16.46 -4.55
N LYS A 96 -15.29 16.86 -5.28
CA LYS A 96 -15.35 17.94 -6.29
C LYS A 96 -15.41 17.43 -7.72
N TYR A 97 -14.92 16.22 -7.98
CA TYR A 97 -14.76 15.67 -9.33
C TYR A 97 -15.48 14.33 -9.46
N LYS A 98 -16.15 14.11 -10.61
CA LYS A 98 -16.81 12.84 -10.93
C LYS A 98 -15.94 11.89 -11.73
N ALA A 99 -14.93 12.42 -12.42
CA ALA A 99 -13.87 11.68 -13.08
C ALA A 99 -12.59 12.54 -13.06
N PRO A 100 -11.39 11.97 -13.26
CA PRO A 100 -10.15 12.74 -13.28
C PRO A 100 -10.25 13.93 -14.24
N GLY A 101 -10.05 15.15 -13.72
CA GLY A 101 -10.17 16.40 -14.49
C GLY A 101 -11.60 16.85 -14.86
N VAL A 102 -12.65 16.11 -14.45
CA VAL A 102 -14.05 16.43 -14.75
C VAL A 102 -14.77 16.84 -13.46
N PRO A 103 -15.06 18.15 -13.25
CA PRO A 103 -15.72 18.63 -12.05
C PRO A 103 -17.19 18.17 -11.99
N ARG A 104 -17.73 18.15 -10.77
CA ARG A 104 -19.16 18.00 -10.51
C ARG A 104 -19.85 19.34 -10.68
N GLU A 105 -20.96 19.36 -11.42
CA GLU A 105 -21.64 20.61 -11.77
C GLU A 105 -22.94 20.79 -10.98
N THR A 106 -23.80 19.77 -10.96
CA THR A 106 -25.10 19.83 -10.29
C THR A 106 -24.99 19.62 -8.79
N GLU A 107 -25.98 20.09 -8.03
CA GLU A 107 -26.00 19.91 -6.57
C GLU A 107 -26.18 18.43 -6.20
N GLU A 108 -26.95 17.66 -6.97
CA GLU A 108 -27.12 16.23 -6.75
C GLU A 108 -25.80 15.47 -6.93
N GLU A 109 -24.99 15.87 -7.93
CA GLU A 109 -23.66 15.28 -8.15
C GLU A 109 -22.71 15.56 -6.97
N LYS A 110 -22.83 16.72 -6.32
CA LYS A 110 -22.00 17.09 -5.16
C LYS A 110 -22.46 16.34 -3.91
N GLU A 111 -23.77 16.26 -3.69
CA GLU A 111 -24.38 15.60 -2.52
C GLU A 111 -24.06 14.10 -2.46
N ILE A 112 -23.99 13.41 -3.61
CA ILE A 112 -23.58 11.99 -3.61
C ILE A 112 -22.14 11.79 -3.14
N ALA A 113 -21.26 12.78 -3.34
CA ALA A 113 -19.85 12.70 -3.00
C ALA A 113 -19.52 13.37 -1.65
N ASP A 114 -20.47 14.10 -1.06
CA ASP A 114 -20.30 14.76 0.23
C ASP A 114 -20.65 13.79 1.37
N PHE A 115 -19.63 13.06 1.85
CA PHE A 115 -19.76 12.14 2.97
C PHE A 115 -18.40 11.88 3.61
N ASP A 116 -18.41 11.62 4.91
CA ASP A 116 -17.23 11.21 5.68
C ASP A 116 -17.14 9.68 5.78
N ILE A 117 -15.93 9.15 5.94
CA ILE A 117 -15.74 7.71 6.11
C ILE A 117 -15.78 7.32 7.58
N PHE A 118 -15.01 8.01 8.41
CA PHE A 118 -14.77 7.71 9.82
C PHE A 118 -15.30 8.79 10.77
N ASP A 119 -15.48 10.04 10.31
CA ASP A 119 -15.93 11.15 11.16
C ASP A 119 -17.45 11.12 11.44
N ASP A 120 -18.24 10.48 10.57
CA ASP A 120 -19.69 10.33 10.77
C ASP A 120 -20.00 9.17 11.74
N PRO A 121 -20.64 9.44 12.90
CA PRO A 121 -21.02 8.39 13.86
C PRO A 121 -22.06 7.40 13.32
N GLU A 122 -22.86 7.79 12.32
CA GLU A 122 -23.82 6.92 11.64
C GLU A 122 -23.24 6.30 10.35
N SER A 123 -21.92 6.42 10.15
CA SER A 123 -21.24 5.93 8.96
C SER A 123 -21.52 4.44 8.72
N PRO A 124 -21.97 4.06 7.50
CA PRO A 124 -22.16 2.67 7.13
C PRO A 124 -20.84 1.93 6.89
N PHE A 125 -19.69 2.62 6.96
CA PHE A 125 -18.36 2.10 6.59
C PHE A 125 -17.57 1.49 7.75
N SER A 126 -18.21 1.30 8.90
CA SER A 126 -17.61 0.62 10.05
C SER A 126 -17.20 -0.82 9.71
N THR A 127 -16.08 -1.27 10.27
CA THR A 127 -15.56 -2.63 10.10
C THR A 127 -16.51 -3.72 10.62
N PHE A 128 -17.47 -3.36 11.46
CA PHE A 128 -18.48 -4.29 12.00
C PHE A 128 -19.77 -4.34 11.17
N ASN A 129 -19.94 -3.44 10.20
CA ASN A 129 -21.12 -3.42 9.36
C ASN A 129 -20.94 -4.31 8.12
N PHE A 130 -21.95 -5.14 7.84
CA PHE A 130 -21.97 -6.06 6.70
C PHE A 130 -23.11 -5.79 5.72
N GLN A 131 -23.99 -4.84 6.03
CA GLN A 131 -25.10 -4.47 5.15
C GLN A 131 -24.84 -3.10 4.53
N TYR A 132 -24.74 -3.08 3.20
CA TYR A 132 -24.48 -1.86 2.44
C TYR A 132 -25.68 -1.53 1.57
N PRO A 133 -26.44 -0.47 1.89
CA PRO A 133 -27.38 0.10 0.95
C PRO A 133 -26.69 0.47 -0.37
N ASN A 134 -27.42 0.46 -1.47
CA ASN A 134 -26.85 0.75 -2.80
C ASN A 134 -26.07 2.07 -2.85
N GLN A 135 -26.52 3.09 -2.11
CA GLN A 135 -25.82 4.38 -2.03
C GLN A 135 -24.49 4.29 -1.29
N ALA A 136 -24.45 3.62 -0.13
CA ALA A 136 -23.20 3.41 0.62
C ALA A 136 -22.19 2.59 -0.21
N PHE A 137 -22.66 1.52 -0.85
CA PHE A 137 -21.84 0.71 -1.74
C PHE A 137 -21.25 1.55 -2.88
N LYS A 138 -22.10 2.28 -3.63
CA LYS A 138 -21.64 3.13 -4.74
C LYS A 138 -20.66 4.19 -4.26
N ARG A 139 -20.93 4.87 -3.14
CA ARG A 139 -20.03 5.88 -2.57
C ARG A 139 -18.62 5.35 -2.35
N LEU A 140 -18.47 4.25 -1.62
CA LEU A 140 -17.16 3.68 -1.32
C LEU A 140 -16.49 3.07 -2.57
N HIS A 141 -17.27 2.42 -3.42
CA HIS A 141 -16.80 1.85 -4.69
C HIS A 141 -16.26 2.93 -5.63
N ASP A 142 -17.08 3.94 -5.92
CA ASP A 142 -16.76 5.02 -6.85
C ASP A 142 -15.64 5.90 -6.31
N LEU A 143 -15.58 6.12 -4.99
CA LEU A 143 -14.47 6.82 -4.34
C LEU A 143 -13.12 6.14 -4.65
N MET A 144 -13.01 4.83 -4.41
CA MET A 144 -11.75 4.12 -4.63
C MET A 144 -11.44 3.93 -6.11
N HIS A 145 -12.47 3.77 -6.94
CA HIS A 145 -12.33 3.77 -8.39
C HIS A 145 -11.75 5.11 -8.89
N PHE A 146 -12.34 6.22 -8.45
CA PHE A 146 -11.88 7.57 -8.77
C PHE A 146 -10.46 7.80 -8.27
N ASN A 147 -10.16 7.55 -6.99
CA ASN A 147 -8.84 7.79 -6.41
C ASN A 147 -7.76 7.00 -7.18
N THR A 148 -8.05 5.77 -7.59
CA THR A 148 -7.12 4.95 -8.38
C THR A 148 -6.89 5.54 -9.77
N LEU A 149 -7.96 5.92 -10.49
CA LEU A 149 -7.84 6.53 -11.82
C LEU A 149 -7.16 7.90 -11.78
N ASN A 150 -7.47 8.70 -10.76
CA ASN A 150 -6.94 10.05 -10.59
C ASN A 150 -5.43 10.06 -10.35
N ASN A 151 -4.86 8.96 -9.87
CA ASN A 151 -3.43 8.80 -9.61
C ASN A 151 -2.76 7.78 -10.57
N ILE A 152 -3.36 7.53 -11.75
CA ILE A 152 -2.81 6.57 -12.71
C ILE A 152 -1.40 6.97 -13.20
N ASP A 153 -1.12 8.26 -13.30
CA ASP A 153 0.17 8.75 -13.78
C ASP A 153 1.29 8.51 -12.75
N VAL A 154 0.97 8.56 -11.46
CA VAL A 154 1.90 8.16 -10.37
C VAL A 154 2.29 6.68 -10.51
N ILE A 155 1.32 5.83 -10.85
CA ILE A 155 1.57 4.40 -11.09
C ILE A 155 2.47 4.21 -12.32
N LYS A 156 2.18 4.91 -13.42
CA LYS A 156 3.00 4.84 -14.64
C LYS A 156 4.43 5.32 -14.40
N GLU A 157 4.60 6.42 -13.68
CA GLU A 157 5.91 6.97 -13.33
C GLU A 157 6.72 5.97 -12.51
N ALA A 158 6.14 5.39 -11.45
CA ALA A 158 6.82 4.38 -10.65
C ALA A 158 7.14 3.10 -11.45
N MET A 159 6.31 2.73 -12.43
CA MET A 159 6.61 1.62 -13.35
C MET A 159 7.80 1.94 -14.26
N VAL A 160 7.86 3.15 -14.82
CA VAL A 160 8.99 3.60 -15.65
C VAL A 160 10.28 3.52 -14.85
N GLU A 161 10.29 4.07 -13.63
CA GLU A 161 11.46 4.02 -12.74
C GLU A 161 11.85 2.58 -12.36
N SER A 162 10.86 1.72 -12.10
CA SER A 162 11.11 0.30 -11.79
C SER A 162 11.74 -0.45 -12.97
N ILE A 163 11.33 -0.12 -14.21
CA ILE A 163 11.92 -0.68 -15.43
C ILE A 163 13.38 -0.21 -15.58
N GLU A 164 13.65 1.07 -15.34
CA GLU A 164 15.01 1.63 -15.39
C GLU A 164 15.92 1.00 -14.34
N TYR A 165 15.45 0.89 -13.10
CA TYR A 165 16.15 0.19 -12.03
C TYR A 165 16.50 -1.26 -12.44
N ARG A 166 15.53 -2.01 -13.01
CA ARG A 166 15.74 -3.39 -13.44
C ARG A 166 16.73 -3.53 -14.60
N ARG A 167 16.83 -2.53 -15.49
CA ARG A 167 17.84 -2.52 -16.56
C ARG A 167 19.26 -2.45 -16.00
N GLN A 168 19.45 -1.71 -14.91
CA GLN A 168 20.74 -1.56 -14.23
C GLN A 168 21.00 -2.70 -13.23
N ASN A 169 19.92 -3.28 -12.68
CA ASN A 169 19.95 -4.33 -11.67
C ASN A 169 19.10 -5.53 -12.13
N PRO A 170 19.61 -6.37 -13.06
CA PRO A 170 18.88 -7.54 -13.52
C PRO A 170 18.57 -8.48 -12.35
N SER A 171 17.30 -8.83 -12.18
CA SER A 171 16.83 -9.63 -11.05
C SER A 171 17.62 -10.95 -10.94
N ARG A 172 18.17 -11.24 -9.75
CA ARG A 172 18.84 -12.51 -9.45
C ARG A 172 17.88 -13.70 -9.25
N CYS A 173 16.58 -13.51 -9.45
CA CYS A 173 15.56 -14.54 -9.26
C CYS A 173 15.56 -15.61 -10.37
N SER A 174 16.67 -16.34 -10.52
CA SER A 174 16.61 -17.75 -10.89
C SER A 174 16.55 -18.55 -9.59
N VAL A 175 15.35 -18.79 -9.06
CA VAL A 175 15.22 -19.89 -8.11
C VAL A 175 15.39 -21.17 -8.91
N SER A 176 16.62 -21.68 -9.01
CA SER A 176 16.84 -23.04 -9.51
C SER A 176 16.26 -24.01 -8.49
N LEU A 177 15.77 -25.16 -8.95
CA LEU A 177 15.26 -26.23 -8.08
C LEU A 177 16.29 -26.63 -7.00
N SER A 178 17.58 -26.57 -7.32
CA SER A 178 18.69 -26.84 -6.38
C SER A 178 18.72 -25.90 -5.17
N ASN A 179 18.31 -24.63 -5.31
CA ASN A 179 18.26 -23.67 -4.20
C ASN A 179 17.12 -23.99 -3.20
N VAL A 180 16.08 -24.69 -3.65
CA VAL A 180 14.96 -25.14 -2.81
C VAL A 180 15.34 -26.41 -2.04
N GLU A 181 16.09 -27.32 -2.68
CA GLU A 181 16.54 -28.58 -2.07
C GLU A 181 17.58 -28.35 -0.97
N ALA A 182 18.56 -27.46 -1.18
CA ALA A 182 19.58 -27.15 -0.18
C ALA A 182 18.97 -26.70 1.17
N ARG A 183 17.87 -25.95 1.15
CA ARG A 183 17.17 -25.51 2.37
C ARG A 183 16.47 -26.65 3.13
N LYS A 184 16.04 -27.72 2.45
CA LYS A 184 15.50 -28.91 3.13
C LYS A 184 16.58 -29.65 3.93
N PHE A 185 17.83 -29.63 3.47
CA PHE A 185 18.95 -30.25 4.17
C PHE A 185 19.40 -29.42 5.39
N PHE A 186 19.53 -28.10 5.25
CA PHE A 186 19.90 -27.23 6.38
C PHE A 186 18.88 -27.25 7.52
N ASN A 187 17.58 -27.31 7.23
CA ASN A 187 16.56 -27.42 8.29
C ASN A 187 16.54 -28.79 8.99
N LYS A 188 17.11 -29.83 8.38
CA LYS A 188 17.24 -31.16 8.99
C LYS A 188 18.35 -31.21 10.04
N GLU A 189 19.48 -30.53 9.80
CA GLU A 189 20.62 -30.49 10.75
C GLU A 189 20.30 -29.74 12.04
N PHE A 190 19.40 -28.74 12.01
CA PHE A 190 18.97 -28.03 13.22
C PHE A 190 18.00 -28.83 14.11
N LEU A 191 17.37 -29.87 13.57
CA LEU A 191 16.47 -30.75 14.32
C LEU A 191 17.17 -31.98 14.92
N SER A 192 18.46 -32.19 14.64
CA SER A 192 19.19 -33.40 15.05
C SER A 192 20.25 -33.19 16.13
N LYS A 193 20.35 -32.03 16.78
CA LYS A 193 21.24 -31.88 17.94
C LYS A 193 20.54 -32.36 19.22
N PRO A 194 21.06 -33.39 19.93
CA PRO A 194 20.48 -33.82 21.19
C PRO A 194 20.70 -32.73 22.25
N LYS A 195 19.66 -32.45 23.04
CA LYS A 195 19.79 -31.62 24.25
C LYS A 195 20.64 -32.40 25.25
N ALA A 196 21.81 -31.86 25.59
CA ALA A 196 22.56 -32.24 26.78
C ALA A 196 21.98 -31.52 28.01
#